data_AF-A0A0G1C492-F1
#
_entry.id   AF-A0A0G1C492-F1
#
_cell.length_a   1.000
_cell.length_b   1.000
_cell.length_c   1.000
_cell.angle_alpha   90.00
_cell.angle_beta   90.00
_cell.angle_gamma   90.00
#
_symmetry.space_group_name_H-M   'P 1'
#
loop_
_entity.id
_entity.type
_entity.pdbx_description
1 polymer ?
#
loop_
_entity_poly.entity_id
_entity_poly.type
_entity_poly.pdbx_seq_one_letter_code
_entity_poly.pdbx_strand_id
1 'polypeptide(L)' 'MNTIMNTFSITDLRQNTLKVMKMANQNGVAYLFKHSRPQAALVDINYLKSLQDACEDYLDKITKTNS' A
#
# COMPACT_ATOMS: atom_id res chain seq x y z
N MET A 1 0.47 2.75 -17.18
CA MET A 1 0.99 2.33 -15.86
C MET A 1 1.31 0.85 -15.96
N ASN A 2 2.59 0.48 -16.05
CA ASN A 2 2.99 -0.92 -16.05
C ASN A 2 3.13 -1.34 -14.59
N THR A 3 2.01 -1.73 -13.97
CA THR A 3 1.97 -2.08 -12.54
C THR A 3 2.57 -3.48 -12.38
N ILE A 4 3.90 -3.58 -12.52
CA ILE A 4 4.62 -4.77 -12.04
C ILE A 4 4.35 -4.81 -10.54
N MET A 5 3.40 -5.65 -10.12
CA MET A 5 3.08 -5.81 -8.71
C MET A 5 4.34 -6.33 -8.02
N ASN A 6 4.97 -5.48 -7.21
CA ASN A 6 6.10 -5.90 -6.40
C ASN A 6 5.59 -6.83 -5.31
N THR A 7 5.80 -8.14 -5.52
CA THR A 7 5.37 -9.19 -4.63
C THR A 7 6.57 -9.76 -3.87
N PHE A 8 6.40 -9.95 -2.57
CA PHE A 8 7.40 -10.54 -1.69
C PHE A 8 6.72 -11.58 -0.79
N SER A 9 7.40 -12.65 -0.45
CA SER A 9 6.89 -13.57 0.58
C SER A 9 7.11 -12.98 1.97
N ILE A 10 6.38 -13.49 2.97
CA ILE A 10 6.65 -13.18 4.38
C ILE A 10 8.09 -13.59 4.77
N THR A 11 8.63 -14.64 4.15
CA THR A 11 10.02 -15.07 4.36
C THR A 11 11.01 -14.02 3.85
N ASP A 12 10.77 -13.44 2.67
CA ASP A 12 11.62 -12.38 2.10
C ASP A 12 11.62 -11.14 2.99
N LEU A 13 10.45 -10.76 3.51
CA LEU A 13 10.33 -9.66 4.46
C LEU A 13 11.17 -9.93 5.72
N ARG A 14 11.08 -11.13 6.30
CA ARG A 14 11.85 -11.49 7.50
C ARG A 14 13.35 -11.51 7.23
N GLN A 15 13.78 -11.96 6.05
CA GLN A 15 15.20 -12.09 5.70
C GLN A 15 15.82 -10.77 5.25
N ASN A 16 15.04 -9.88 4.63
CA ASN A 16 15.57 -8.67 4.02
C ASN A 16 14.58 -7.50 4.08
N THR A 17 14.19 -7.13 5.30
CA THR A 17 13.22 -6.05 5.57
C THR A 17 13.57 -4.76 4.84
N LEU A 18 14.84 -4.32 4.89
CA LEU A 18 15.27 -3.06 4.30
C LEU A 18 15.10 -3.03 2.78
N LYS A 19 15.36 -4.14 2.08
CA LYS A 19 15.10 -4.24 0.64
C LYS A 19 13.62 -4.12 0.33
N VAL A 20 12.76 -4.82 1.09
CA VAL A 20 11.31 -4.78 0.89
C VAL A 20 10.76 -3.37 1.18
N MET A 21 11.23 -2.71 2.24
CA MET A 21 10.89 -1.31 2.54
C MET A 21 11.30 -0.35 1.43
N LYS A 22 12.54 -0.47 0.92
CA LYS A 22 13.01 0.35 -0.19
C LYS A 22 12.13 0.19 -1.42
N MET A 23 11.72 -1.03 -1.75
CA MET A 23 10.86 -1.31 -2.89
C MET A 23 9.44 -0.75 -2.70
N ALA A 24 8.88 -0.83 -1.48
CA ALA A 24 7.61 -0.18 -1.17
C ALA A 24 7.69 1.34 -1.32
N ASN A 25 8.75 1.97 -0.82
CA ASN A 25 8.94 3.42 -0.96
C ASN A 25 9.13 3.86 -2.41
N GLN A 26 9.83 3.08 -3.23
CA GLN A 26 10.07 3.39 -4.64
C GLN A 26 8.82 3.21 -5.52
N ASN A 27 7.96 2.27 -5.17
CA ASN A 27 6.82 1.86 -6.01
C ASN A 27 5.45 2.18 -5.38
N GLY A 28 5.43 2.86 -4.23
CA GLY A 28 4.23 3.17 -3.44
C GLY A 28 3.70 1.99 -2.61
N VAL A 29 3.84 0.75 -3.10
CA VAL A 29 3.35 -0.46 -2.43
C VAL A 29 4.20 -1.70 -2.72
N ALA A 30 4.30 -2.57 -1.71
CA ALA A 30 4.83 -3.93 -1.83
C ALA A 30 3.82 -4.93 -1.24
N TYR A 31 3.40 -5.93 -2.02
CA TYR A 31 2.44 -6.93 -1.58
C TYR A 31 3.14 -8.12 -0.93
N LEU A 32 2.65 -8.52 0.25
CA LEU A 32 3.17 -9.61 1.05
C LEU A 32 2.30 -10.86 0.88
N PHE A 33 2.93 -11.94 0.42
CA PHE A 33 2.29 -13.21 0.13
C PHE A 33 2.63 -14.29 1.16
N LYS A 34 1.62 -15.09 1.50
CA LYS A 34 1.76 -16.34 2.26
C LYS A 34 0.98 -17.43 1.54
N HIS A 35 1.61 -18.57 1.27
CA HIS A 35 0.99 -19.69 0.52
C HIS A 35 0.33 -19.23 -0.79
N SER A 36 1.03 -18.40 -1.56
CA SER A 36 0.57 -17.84 -2.85
C SER A 36 -0.69 -16.97 -2.78
N ARG A 37 -1.09 -16.52 -1.60
CA ARG A 37 -2.17 -15.55 -1.43
C ARG A 37 -1.65 -14.23 -0.85
N PRO A 38 -2.05 -13.07 -1.39
CA PRO A 38 -1.73 -11.79 -0.78
C PRO A 38 -2.44 -11.70 0.57
N GLN A 39 -1.69 -11.37 1.62
CA GLN A 39 -2.23 -11.25 2.99
C GLN A 39 -2.08 -9.84 3.55
N ALA A 40 -1.07 -9.10 3.12
CA ALA A 40 -0.80 -7.75 3.57
C ALA A 40 -0.13 -6.94 2.47
N ALA A 41 -0.09 -5.62 2.66
CA ALA A 41 0.68 -4.72 1.83
C ALA A 41 1.51 -3.80 2.73
N LEU A 42 2.78 -3.62 2.37
CA LEU A 42 3.61 -2.56 2.92
C LEU A 42 3.44 -1.34 2.01
N VAL A 43 3.09 -0.21 2.59
CA VAL A 43 2.76 1.01 1.85
C VAL A 43 3.64 2.13 2.38
N ASP A 44 4.11 3.01 1.50
CA ASP A 44 4.75 4.25 1.96
C ASP A 44 3.79 5.04 2.85
N ILE A 45 4.29 5.56 3.97
CA ILE A 45 3.45 6.18 4.99
C ILE A 45 2.79 7.47 4.50
N ASN A 46 3.50 8.26 3.66
CA ASN A 46 2.95 9.50 3.12
C ASN A 46 1.93 9.21 2.03
N TYR A 47 2.16 8.16 1.23
CA TYR A 47 1.19 7.67 0.27
C TYR A 47 -0.10 7.19 0.95
N LEU A 48 0.02 6.42 2.04
CA LEU A 48 -1.14 5.98 2.83
C LEU A 48 -1.90 7.18 3.41
N LYS A 49 -1.20 8.16 3.98
CA LYS A 49 -1.82 9.36 4.55
C LYS A 49 -2.56 10.17 3.47
N SER A 50 -1.92 10.39 2.32
CA SER A 50 -2.55 11.09 1.19
C SER A 50 -3.80 10.38 0.67
N LEU A 51 -3.80 9.04 0.67
CA LEU A 51 -4.96 8.24 0.29
C LEU A 51 -6.10 8.38 1.30
N GLN A 52 -5.78 8.37 2.60
CA GLN A 52 -6.77 8.58 3.66
C GLN A 52 -7.39 9.98 3.57
N ASP A 53 -6.57 11.02 3.42
CA ASP A 53 -7.03 12.40 3.31
C ASP A 53 -7.94 12.58 2.07
N ALA A 54 -7.56 12.00 0.92
CA ALA A 54 -8.38 12.04 -0.29
C ALA A 54 -9.73 11.29 -0.12
N CYS A 55 -9.73 10.19 0.63
CA CYS A 55 -10.97 9.47 0.96
C CYS A 55 -11.88 10.29 1.89
N GLU A 56 -11.32 10.93 2.92
CA GLU A 56 -12.05 11.81 3.82
C GLU A 56 -12.68 12.98 3.06
N ASP A 57 -11.90 13.67 2.22
CA ASP A 57 -12.39 14.75 1.36
C ASP A 57 -13.54 14.32 0.44
N TYR A 58 -13.48 13.10 -0.09
CA TYR A 58 -14.53 12.55 -0.94
C TYR A 58 -15.82 12.26 -0.16
N LEU A 59 -15.69 11.63 1.01
CA LEU A 59 -16.84 11.33 1.89
C LEU A 59 -17.49 12.62 2.41
N ASP A 60 -16.69 13.63 2.72
CA ASP A 60 -17.16 14.94 3.14
C ASP A 60 -18.01 15.62 2.05
N LYS A 61 -17.56 15.55 0.79
CA LYS A 61 -18.30 16.10 -0.36
C LYS A 61 -19.65 15.42 -0.53
N ILE A 62 -19.71 14.09 -0.42
CA ILE A 62 -20.97 13.35 -0.55
C ILE A 62 -21.93 13.70 0.58
N THR A 63 -21.44 13.77 1.82
CA THR A 63 -22.27 14.04 2.99
C THR A 63 -22.85 15.46 2.97
N LYS A 64 -22.06 16.46 2.54
CA LYS A 64 -22.48 17.86 2.41
C LYS A 64 -23.43 18.12 1.25
N THR A 65 -23.41 17.29 0.21
CA THR A 65 -24.31 17.45 -0.96
C THR A 65 -25.72 16.92 -0.68
N ASN A 66 -25.87 16.05 0.32
CA ASN A 66 -27.15 15.43 0.71
C ASN A 66 -27.78 16.06 1.96
N SER A 67 -27.23 17.17 2.46
CA SER A 67 -27.76 17.98 3.59
C SER A 67 -28.26 19.31 3.06
#